data_AF-A0A935X0R6-F1
#
_entry.id   AF-A0A935X0R6-F1
#
_cell.length_a   1.000
_cell.length_b   1.000
_cell.length_c   1.000
_cell.angle_alpha   90.00
_cell.angle_beta   90.00
_cell.angle_gamma   90.00
#
_symmetry.space_group_name_H-M   'P 1'
#
loop_
_entity.id
_entity.type
_entity.pdbx_description
1 polymer ?
#
loop_
_entity_poly.entity_id
_entity_poly.type
_entity_poly.pdbx_seq_one_letter_code
_entity_poly.pdbx_strand_id
1 'polypeptide(L)'
;MYGLQEARELVMELPEVKAWQDKRREEAAKKEGGGPPAGILTGQRAVKGVKHWAVTLYENPQTEARRWAVFLVRAKDGKIFVETEPGSVQTLEAWRKTRPAV
;
A
#
# COMPACT_ATOMS: atom_id res chain seq x y z
N MET A 1 10.13 17.86 -4.70
CA MET A 1 9.53 17.26 -3.48
C MET A 1 8.26 16.57 -3.97
N TYR A 2 8.13 15.26 -3.76
CA TYR A 2 7.00 14.47 -4.24
C TYR A 2 5.72 14.89 -3.52
N GLY A 3 4.65 15.12 -4.27
CA GLY A 3 3.30 15.31 -3.77
C GLY A 3 2.59 13.99 -3.44
N LEU A 4 1.40 14.11 -2.86
CA LEU A 4 0.55 12.97 -2.50
C LEU A 4 0.12 12.14 -3.72
N GLN A 5 -0.19 12.81 -4.84
CA GLN A 5 -0.61 12.15 -6.08
C GLN A 5 0.53 11.32 -6.68
N GLU A 6 1.71 11.94 -6.88
CA GLU A 6 2.90 11.25 -7.39
C GLU A 6 3.30 10.07 -6.50
N ALA A 7 3.23 10.25 -5.17
CA ALA A 7 3.51 9.17 -4.22
C ALA A 7 2.51 8.01 -4.34
N ARG A 8 1.23 8.31 -4.54
CA ARG A 8 0.23 7.29 -4.78
C ARG A 8 0.51 6.55 -6.09
N GLU A 9 0.80 7.27 -7.16
CA GLU A 9 1.10 6.68 -8.47
C GLU A 9 2.31 5.76 -8.41
N LEU A 10 3.41 6.18 -7.79
CA LEU A 10 4.60 5.34 -7.58
C LEU A 10 4.29 4.00 -6.92
N VAL A 11 3.41 3.99 -5.92
CA VAL A 11 2.98 2.76 -5.24
C VAL A 11 2.09 1.92 -6.15
N MET A 12 1.17 2.54 -6.87
CA MET A 12 0.24 1.87 -7.80
C MET A 12 0.95 1.27 -9.01
N GLU A 13 2.11 1.81 -9.38
CA GLU A 13 2.92 1.30 -10.49
C GLU A 13 3.70 0.04 -10.14
N LEU A 14 3.87 -0.27 -8.85
CA LEU A 14 4.58 -1.45 -8.38
C LEU A 14 3.92 -2.74 -8.89
N PRO A 15 4.68 -3.69 -9.44
CA PRO A 15 4.12 -4.93 -9.97
C PRO A 15 3.37 -5.74 -8.91
N GLU A 16 3.85 -5.74 -7.66
CA GLU A 16 3.17 -6.38 -6.53
C GLU A 16 1.79 -5.76 -6.21
N VAL A 17 1.66 -4.44 -6.36
CA VAL A 17 0.41 -3.73 -6.10
C VAL A 17 -0.57 -4.01 -7.24
N LYS A 18 -0.10 -3.99 -8.49
CA LYS A 18 -0.91 -4.35 -9.66
C LYS A 18 -1.44 -5.79 -9.57
N ALA A 19 -0.57 -6.75 -9.26
CA ALA A 19 -0.96 -8.16 -9.08
C ALA A 19 -1.98 -8.33 -7.95
N TRP A 20 -1.76 -7.66 -6.81
CA TRP A 20 -2.72 -7.66 -5.70
C TRP A 20 -4.07 -7.06 -6.09
N GLN A 21 -4.08 -5.94 -6.82
CA GLN A 21 -5.32 -5.31 -7.29
C GLN A 21 -6.10 -6.20 -8.26
N ASP A 22 -5.41 -6.91 -9.14
CA ASP A 22 -6.03 -7.83 -10.10
C ASP A 22 -6.70 -9.00 -9.37
N LYS A 23 -5.96 -9.66 -8.48
CA LYS A 23 -6.48 -10.73 -7.61
C LYS A 23 -7.71 -10.26 -6.80
N ARG A 24 -7.66 -9.03 -6.31
CA ARG A 24 -8.78 -8.42 -5.59
C ARG A 24 -10.00 -8.17 -6.47
N ARG A 25 -9.80 -7.73 -7.71
CA ARG A 25 -10.88 -7.58 -8.70
C ARG A 25 -11.50 -8.94 -9.03
N GLU A 26 -10.70 -9.98 -9.22
CA GLU A 26 -11.18 -11.34 -9.46
C GLU A 26 -12.01 -11.88 -8.29
N GLU A 27 -11.54 -11.69 -7.05
CA GLU A 27 -12.28 -12.14 -5.87
C GLU A 27 -13.58 -11.37 -5.64
N ALA A 28 -13.58 -10.06 -5.92
CA ALA A 28 -14.80 -9.25 -5.86
C ALA A 28 -15.83 -9.70 -6.91
N ALA A 29 -15.38 -10.08 -8.12
CA ALA A 29 -16.25 -10.60 -9.17
C ALA A 29 -16.88 -11.95 -8.82
N LYS A 30 -16.22 -12.76 -7.98
CA LYS A 30 -16.73 -14.06 -7.49
C LYS A 30 -17.72 -13.94 -6.34
N LYS A 31 -17.75 -12.81 -5.62
CA LYS A 31 -18.73 -12.57 -4.55
C LYS A 31 -20.05 -12.12 -5.16
N GLU A 32 -21.08 -12.95 -5.04
CA GLU A 32 -22.47 -12.53 -5.25
C GLU A 32 -22.78 -11.33 -4.33
N GLY A 33 -23.06 -10.16 -4.93
CA GLY A 33 -23.35 -8.92 -4.21
C GLY A 33 -22.36 -7.78 -4.41
N GLY A 34 -21.27 -7.95 -5.19
CA GLY A 34 -20.44 -6.82 -5.64
C GLY A 34 -19.68 -6.10 -4.51
N GLY A 35 -19.15 -6.85 -3.54
CA GLY A 35 -18.36 -6.29 -2.44
C GLY A 35 -17.20 -5.41 -2.96
N PRO A 36 -16.81 -4.36 -2.23
CA PRO A 36 -15.84 -3.39 -2.72
C PRO A 36 -14.47 -4.06 -2.98
N PRO A 37 -13.86 -3.84 -4.15
CA PRO A 37 -12.72 -4.63 -4.61
C PRO A 37 -11.45 -4.41 -3.75
N ALA A 38 -11.27 -3.22 -3.18
CA ALA A 38 -10.19 -2.92 -2.24
C ALA A 38 -10.39 -1.51 -1.68
N GLY A 39 -9.73 -1.20 -0.56
CA GLY A 39 -9.65 0.17 -0.03
C GLY A 39 -8.25 0.76 -0.21
N ILE A 40 -8.15 2.02 -0.64
CA ILE A 40 -6.89 2.77 -0.66
C ILE A 40 -7.07 4.00 0.19
N LEU A 41 -6.28 4.13 1.25
CA LEU A 41 -6.23 5.32 2.08
C LEU A 41 -4.86 5.98 1.90
N THR A 42 -4.88 7.28 1.61
CA THR A 42 -3.65 8.07 1.54
C THR A 42 -3.60 9.09 2.67
N GLY A 43 -2.40 9.38 3.18
CA GLY A 43 -2.23 10.31 4.29
C GLY A 43 -0.79 10.76 4.45
N GLN A 44 -0.57 11.81 5.24
CA GLN A 44 0.76 12.24 5.61
C GLN A 44 1.25 11.52 6.85
N ARG A 45 2.51 11.10 6.88
CA ARG A 45 3.11 10.47 8.05
C ARG A 45 4.54 10.97 8.27
N ALA A 46 4.93 11.15 9.52
CA ALA A 46 6.31 11.42 9.91
C ALA A 46 6.92 10.15 10.50
N VAL A 47 8.03 9.69 9.95
CA VAL A 47 8.78 8.54 10.48
C VAL A 47 10.18 9.04 10.81
N LYS A 48 10.55 8.97 12.10
CA LYS A 48 11.83 9.50 12.61
C LYS A 48 12.11 10.95 12.16
N GLY A 49 11.09 11.81 12.20
CA GLY A 49 11.19 13.22 11.77
C GLY A 49 11.20 13.45 10.26
N VAL A 50 11.20 12.40 9.43
CA VAL A 50 11.16 12.53 7.96
C VAL A 50 9.73 12.44 7.46
N LYS A 51 9.33 13.40 6.63
CA LYS A 51 8.01 13.46 6.00
C LYS A 51 7.86 12.39 4.91
N HIS A 52 6.80 11.61 5.02
CA HIS A 52 6.39 10.58 4.07
C HIS A 52 4.91 10.75 3.72
N TRP A 53 4.54 10.24 2.55
CA TRP A 53 3.17 9.98 2.16
C TRP A 53 2.89 8.50 2.37
N ALA A 54 1.91 8.20 3.21
CA ALA A 54 1.43 6.85 3.45
C ALA A 54 0.36 6.48 2.42
N VAL A 55 0.52 5.31 1.79
CA VAL A 55 -0.45 4.69 0.91
C VAL A 55 -0.79 3.33 1.53
N THR A 56 -1.95 3.27 2.18
CA THR A 56 -2.43 2.08 2.88
C THR A 56 -3.42 1.34 2.01
N LEU A 57 -3.17 0.04 1.83
CA LEU A 57 -3.99 -0.84 1.01
C LEU A 57 -4.76 -1.81 1.92
N TYR A 58 -6.07 -1.88 1.74
CA TYR A 58 -6.99 -2.72 2.52
C TYR A 58 -7.61 -3.81 1.65
N GLU A 59 -7.60 -5.04 2.18
CA GLU A 59 -8.19 -6.23 1.57
C GLU A 59 -9.72 -6.26 1.69
N ASN A 60 -10.26 -5.72 2.79
CA ASN A 60 -11.69 -5.62 3.03
C ASN A 60 -11.96 -4.34 3.86
N PRO A 61 -12.54 -3.28 3.28
CA PRO A 61 -12.72 -2.03 4.02
C PRO A 61 -13.98 -1.97 4.91
N GLN A 62 -14.94 -2.89 4.76
CA GLN A 62 -16.27 -2.75 5.37
C GLN A 62 -16.54 -3.61 6.62
N THR A 63 -16.03 -4.85 6.67
CA THR A 63 -16.36 -5.81 7.76
C THR A 63 -15.20 -6.04 8.71
N GLU A 64 -13.98 -6.18 8.17
CA GLU A 64 -12.75 -6.32 8.93
C GLU A 64 -11.68 -5.58 8.15
N ALA A 65 -11.16 -4.46 8.67
CA ALA A 65 -10.14 -3.64 8.02
C ALA A 65 -8.78 -4.38 7.96
N ARG A 66 -8.74 -5.47 7.19
CA ARG A 66 -7.56 -6.29 6.99
C ARG A 66 -6.62 -5.52 6.08
N ARG A 67 -5.59 -4.97 6.70
CA ARG A 67 -4.56 -4.20 6.02
C ARG A 67 -3.64 -5.14 5.25
N TRP A 68 -3.49 -4.92 3.96
CA TRP A 68 -2.57 -5.70 3.12
C TRP A 68 -1.12 -5.21 3.27
N ALA A 69 -0.93 -3.89 3.22
CA ALA A 69 0.37 -3.23 3.36
C ALA A 69 0.19 -1.70 3.58
N VAL A 70 1.19 -1.06 4.20
CA VAL A 70 1.35 0.40 4.17
C VAL A 70 2.65 0.72 3.46
N PHE A 71 2.55 1.39 2.33
CA PHE A 71 3.71 1.95 1.64
C PHE A 71 3.94 3.38 2.14
N LEU A 72 5.20 3.71 2.38
CA LEU A 72 5.63 5.03 2.83
C LEU A 72 6.57 5.59 1.78
N VAL A 73 6.11 6.62 1.07
CA VAL A 73 6.89 7.29 0.05
C VAL A 73 7.51 8.54 0.65
N ARG A 74 8.84 8.60 0.67
CA ARG A 74 9.55 9.75 1.25
C ARG A 74 9.33 10.99 0.39
N ALA A 75 8.77 12.05 0.97
CA ALA A 75 8.40 13.25 0.22
C ALA A 75 9.60 13.97 -0.42
N LYS A 76 10.82 13.78 0.12
CA LYS A 76 12.03 14.41 -0.40
C LYS A 76 12.43 13.88 -1.79
N ASP A 77 12.36 12.58 -2.00
CA ASP A 77 13.01 11.90 -3.13
C ASP A 77 12.23 10.68 -3.70
N GLY A 78 11.04 10.41 -3.19
CA GLY A 78 10.17 9.36 -3.74
C GLY A 78 10.55 7.94 -3.33
N LYS A 79 11.58 7.75 -2.49
CA LYS A 79 11.96 6.41 -2.03
C LYS A 79 10.83 5.72 -1.28
N ILE A 80 10.55 4.49 -1.68
CA ILE A 80 9.46 3.67 -1.14
C ILE A 80 9.98 2.78 -0.01
N PHE A 81 9.27 2.82 1.10
CA PHE A 81 9.43 1.95 2.26
C PHE A 81 8.12 1.23 2.54
N VAL A 82 8.17 0.17 3.33
CA VAL A 82 6.98 -0.56 3.76
C VAL A 82 6.96 -0.62 5.27
N GLU A 83 5.81 -0.29 5.88
CA GLU A 83 5.60 -0.45 7.32
C GLU A 83 5.44 -1.94 7.65
N THR A 84 6.25 -2.43 8.59
CA THR A 84 6.15 -3.80 9.12
C THR A 84 5.28 -3.84 10.36
N GLU A 85 5.45 -2.83 11.22
CA GLU A 85 4.72 -2.61 12.46
C GLU A 85 4.55 -1.10 12.65
N PRO A 86 3.61 -0.62 13.48
CA PRO A 86 3.42 0.80 13.70
C PRO A 86 4.73 1.52 14.07
N GLY A 87 5.25 2.34 13.15
CA GLY A 87 6.51 3.08 13.35
C GLY A 87 7.79 2.36 12.93
N SER A 88 7.71 1.07 12.59
CA SER A 88 8.83 0.29 12.03
C SER A 88 8.67 0.17 10.53
N VAL A 89 9.74 0.49 9.79
CA VAL A 89 9.73 0.47 8.33
C VAL A 89 10.95 -0.28 7.82
N GLN A 90 10.75 -0.98 6.70
CA GLN A 90 11.82 -1.60 5.94
C GLN A 90 11.81 -1.11 4.49
N THR A 91 12.90 -1.37 3.76
CA THR A 91 12.95 -1.02 2.34
C THR A 91 12.00 -1.90 1.53
N LEU A 92 11.54 -1.40 0.39
CA LEU A 92 10.73 -2.19 -0.54
C LEU A 92 11.43 -3.51 -0.93
N GLU A 93 12.74 -3.47 -1.18
CA GLU A 93 13.54 -4.65 -1.50
C GLU A 93 13.60 -5.67 -0.36
N ALA A 94 13.76 -5.22 0.88
CA ALA A 94 13.72 -6.11 2.04
C ALA A 94 12.34 -6.75 2.19
N TRP A 95 11.27 -5.97 1.97
CA TRP A 95 9.90 -6.47 2.03
C TRP A 95 9.60 -7.53 0.98
N ARG A 96 10.07 -7.34 -0.26
CA ARG A 96 9.95 -8.33 -1.33
C ARG A 96 10.63 -9.66 -1.01
N LYS A 97 11.66 -9.67 -0.16
CA LYS A 97 12.32 -10.91 0.30
C LYS A 97 11.54 -11.63 1.39
N THR A 98 10.77 -10.89 2.20
CA THR A 98 10.01 -11.43 3.33
C THR A 98 8.61 -11.95 2.97
N ARG A 99 8.11 -11.63 1.77
CA ARG A 99 6.77 -12.01 1.34
C ARG A 99 6.85 -12.80 0.03
N PRO A 100 6.22 -13.99 -0.08
CA PRO A 100 6.11 -14.65 -1.36
C PRO A 100 5.37 -13.74 -2.35
N ALA A 101 5.80 -13.73 -3.61
CA ALA A 101 5.08 -13.04 -4.67
C ALA A 101 3.63 -13.54 -4.68
N VAL A 102 2.70 -12.58 -4.61
CA VAL A 102 1.25 -12.80 -4.44
C VAL A 102 0.61 -13.55 -5.61
#